data_AF-A0A913WQA6-F1
#
_entry.id   AF-A0A913WQA6-F1
#
_cell.length_a   1.000
_cell.length_b   1.000
_cell.length_c   1.000
_cell.angle_alpha   90.00
_cell.angle_beta   90.00
_cell.angle_gamma   90.00
#
_symmetry.space_group_name_H-M   'P 1'
#
loop_
_entity.id
_entity.type
_entity.pdbx_description
1 polymer ?
#
loop_
_entity_poly.entity_id
_entity_poly.type
_entity_poly.pdbx_seq_one_letter_code
_entity_poly.pdbx_strand_id
1 'polypeptide(L)'
;MKMAVILLLAFAAILDLATSAFTVSPSYYSGLEDPIWNITEKDTEFNEIKTLYDDAIKRKATFPNNSMPSQLGYRGIMISEDNLATWFDLVGNKTFDLQVAIVNSGMSRDEISKTVGSIMIEAIKNETAKPVDNYKLTQKPYKRAPDYPLYNTNRWRNWIIQYCNNCYNYGSDIPSPPWYRFAQPGLGNGGVGFARPITANRVLAAANGDGVVTQRVGDTDAVPNPPANSHLVALVVAPDSSLNARDGDFHWYRLDSSGRWSHKPGRTPVKDRDGRGRTINDPRMAANNPYGPQYQFVTFMNVPNTLVAGTNVQGVFDWFCRRISEV
;
A
#
# COMPACT_ATOMS: atom_id res chain seq x y z
N MET A 1 -43.82 39.97 -32.20
CA MET A 1 -43.94 39.37 -30.85
C MET A 1 -42.85 38.31 -30.74
N LYS A 2 -41.81 38.59 -29.94
CA LYS A 2 -40.77 37.71 -29.34
C LYS A 2 -40.10 36.60 -30.18
N MET A 3 -38.78 36.72 -30.37
CA MET A 3 -37.71 35.83 -29.86
C MET A 3 -37.13 34.98 -31.01
N ALA A 4 -35.83 34.72 -31.15
CA ALA A 4 -34.66 34.97 -30.31
C ALA A 4 -33.41 35.10 -31.19
N VAL A 5 -32.51 36.02 -30.81
CA VAL A 5 -31.13 36.08 -31.29
C VAL A 5 -30.37 34.97 -30.56
N ILE A 6 -29.90 33.96 -31.30
CA ILE A 6 -28.97 32.97 -30.77
C ILE A 6 -27.58 33.61 -30.80
N LEU A 7 -27.12 34.05 -29.63
CA LEU A 7 -25.71 34.36 -29.38
C LEU A 7 -24.93 33.05 -29.49
N LEU A 8 -24.18 32.86 -30.58
CA LEU A 8 -23.10 31.88 -30.64
C LEU A 8 -21.97 32.39 -29.75
N LEU A 9 -22.03 32.06 -28.46
CA LEU A 9 -20.87 32.11 -27.58
C LEU A 9 -19.90 31.03 -28.07
N ALA A 10 -18.86 31.47 -28.77
CA ALA A 10 -17.69 30.64 -29.02
C ALA A 10 -17.10 30.26 -27.66
N PHE A 11 -17.42 29.06 -27.19
CA PHE A 11 -16.59 28.38 -26.21
C PHE A 11 -15.22 28.20 -26.88
N ALA A 12 -14.28 29.09 -26.54
CA ALA A 12 -12.87 28.76 -26.62
C ALA A 12 -12.65 27.59 -25.64
N ALA A 13 -12.90 26.37 -26.12
CA ALA A 13 -12.27 25.20 -25.57
C ALA A 13 -10.77 25.45 -25.73
N ILE A 14 -10.13 25.91 -24.67
CA ILE A 14 -8.70 25.74 -24.52
C ILE A 14 -8.52 24.22 -24.55
N LEU A 15 -8.12 23.69 -25.70
CA LEU A 15 -7.47 22.38 -25.72
C LEU A 15 -6.29 22.55 -24.77
N ASP A 16 -6.41 22.00 -23.56
CA ASP A 16 -5.25 21.63 -22.78
C ASP A 16 -4.53 20.60 -23.67
N LEU A 17 -3.56 21.08 -24.45
CA LEU A 17 -2.62 20.21 -25.14
C LEU A 17 -2.08 19.30 -24.06
N ALA A 18 -2.34 17.99 -24.20
CA ALA A 18 -1.94 16.99 -23.21
C ALA A 18 -0.44 17.18 -22.94
N THR A 19 -0.11 17.81 -21.82
CA THR A 19 1.28 17.90 -21.36
C THR A 19 1.76 16.47 -21.20
N SER A 20 2.89 16.11 -21.82
CA SER A 20 3.44 14.79 -21.55
C SER A 20 3.77 14.74 -20.07
N ALA A 21 3.33 13.68 -19.41
CA ALA A 21 3.31 13.58 -17.97
C ALA A 21 3.64 12.15 -17.56
N PHE A 22 4.51 12.04 -16.58
CA PHE A 22 4.65 10.82 -15.80
C PHE A 22 3.75 10.91 -14.59
N THR A 23 3.00 9.86 -14.30
CA THR A 23 2.46 9.65 -12.96
C THR A 23 3.27 8.58 -12.27
N VAL A 24 3.66 8.87 -11.03
CA VAL A 24 4.54 8.00 -10.25
C VAL A 24 3.93 7.69 -8.89
N SER A 25 4.24 6.50 -8.37
CA SER A 25 3.87 6.09 -7.01
C SER A 25 4.97 5.21 -6.41
N PRO A 26 5.85 5.77 -5.55
CA PRO A 26 6.83 5.00 -4.81
C PRO A 26 6.16 4.13 -3.76
N SER A 27 6.43 2.83 -3.76
CA SER A 27 5.80 1.91 -2.81
C SER A 27 6.63 1.77 -1.53
N TYR A 28 6.06 2.17 -0.40
CA TYR A 28 6.70 2.16 0.90
C TYR A 28 5.76 1.77 2.05
N TYR A 29 4.56 2.37 2.10
CA TYR A 29 3.62 2.18 3.20
C TYR A 29 2.89 0.84 3.10
N SER A 30 2.65 0.21 4.23
CA SER A 30 1.92 -1.05 4.30
C SER A 30 0.43 -0.83 4.59
N GLY A 31 0.13 0.07 5.53
CA GLY A 31 -1.22 0.41 5.96
C GLY A 31 -1.76 1.63 5.25
N LEU A 32 -1.00 2.72 5.23
CA LEU A 32 -1.35 3.90 4.45
C LEU A 32 -1.22 3.64 2.95
N GLU A 33 -1.87 4.51 2.18
CA GLU A 33 -1.64 4.54 0.75
C GLU A 33 -0.31 5.17 0.39
N ASP A 34 0.31 4.62 -0.64
CA ASP A 34 1.49 5.19 -1.25
C ASP A 34 1.10 6.50 -1.97
N PRO A 35 1.91 7.57 -1.85
CA PRO A 35 1.66 8.84 -2.51
C PRO A 35 1.71 8.68 -4.03
N ILE A 36 0.98 9.56 -4.72
CA ILE A 36 0.88 9.58 -6.18
C ILE A 36 0.97 11.04 -6.60
N TRP A 37 1.84 11.34 -7.57
CA TRP A 37 1.92 12.67 -8.16
C TRP A 37 2.30 12.61 -9.64
N ASN A 38 2.08 13.73 -10.32
CA ASN A 38 2.43 13.91 -11.73
C ASN A 38 3.69 14.75 -11.86
N ILE A 39 4.59 14.32 -12.75
CA ILE A 39 5.77 15.04 -13.22
C ILE A 39 5.51 15.41 -14.68
N THR A 40 5.49 16.69 -14.97
CA THR A 40 5.04 17.28 -16.25
C THR A 40 6.15 18.10 -16.88
N GLU A 41 6.03 18.46 -18.14
CA GLU A 41 6.99 19.34 -18.85
C GLU A 41 7.27 20.70 -18.17
N LYS A 42 6.43 21.13 -17.22
CA LYS A 42 6.65 22.36 -16.44
C LYS A 42 7.64 22.16 -15.28
N ASP A 43 7.89 20.91 -14.90
CA ASP A 43 8.76 20.56 -13.80
C ASP A 43 10.22 20.55 -14.26
N THR A 44 11.11 21.11 -13.44
CA THR A 44 12.52 21.31 -13.81
C THR A 44 13.26 20.00 -14.08
N GLU A 45 12.86 18.93 -13.41
CA GLU A 45 13.41 17.58 -13.49
C GLU A 45 12.85 16.75 -14.65
N PHE A 46 11.82 17.24 -15.36
CA PHE A 46 11.07 16.44 -16.33
C PHE A 46 11.96 15.87 -17.43
N ASN A 47 12.81 16.70 -18.05
CA ASN A 47 13.68 16.29 -19.15
C ASN A 47 14.70 15.23 -18.72
N GLU A 48 15.21 15.33 -17.49
CA GLU A 48 16.11 14.34 -16.92
C GLU A 48 15.39 13.01 -16.72
N ILE A 49 14.23 13.03 -16.05
CA ILE A 49 13.41 11.84 -15.79
C ILE A 49 12.97 11.18 -17.11
N LYS A 50 12.56 11.96 -18.11
CA LYS A 50 12.19 11.47 -19.44
C LYS A 50 13.35 10.74 -20.11
N THR A 51 14.54 11.34 -20.10
CA THR A 51 15.76 10.74 -20.67
C THR A 51 16.12 9.42 -19.97
N LEU A 52 16.05 9.41 -18.63
CA LEU A 52 16.33 8.22 -17.82
C LEU A 52 15.29 7.11 -18.04
N TYR A 53 14.02 7.47 -18.20
CA TYR A 53 12.95 6.53 -18.51
C TYR A 53 13.09 5.91 -19.90
N ASP A 54 13.39 6.71 -20.92
CA ASP A 54 13.63 6.21 -22.29
C ASP A 54 14.82 5.24 -22.35
N ASP A 55 15.89 5.55 -21.61
CA ASP A 55 17.03 4.65 -21.46
C ASP A 55 16.65 3.36 -20.72
N ALA A 56 15.84 3.43 -19.65
CA ALA A 56 15.34 2.26 -18.95
C ALA A 56 14.50 1.34 -19.87
N ILE A 57 13.62 1.92 -20.70
CA ILE A 57 12.84 1.17 -21.70
C ILE A 57 13.76 0.50 -22.71
N LYS A 58 14.73 1.24 -23.28
CA LYS A 58 15.71 0.71 -24.26
C LYS A 58 16.51 -0.45 -23.68
N ARG A 59 16.86 -0.39 -22.39
CA ARG A 59 17.60 -1.42 -21.66
C ARG A 59 16.72 -2.56 -21.14
N LYS A 60 15.40 -2.51 -21.37
CA LYS A 60 14.42 -3.46 -20.81
C LYS A 60 14.53 -3.57 -19.28
N ALA A 61 14.70 -2.42 -18.64
CA ALA A 61 14.86 -2.27 -17.19
C ALA A 61 13.56 -1.81 -16.49
N THR A 62 12.46 -1.69 -17.24
CA THR A 62 11.11 -1.57 -16.71
C THR A 62 10.46 -2.94 -16.64
N PHE A 63 9.69 -3.19 -15.58
CA PHE A 63 9.07 -4.49 -15.35
C PHE A 63 7.54 -4.38 -15.34
N PRO A 64 6.80 -5.47 -15.62
CA PRO A 64 5.35 -5.49 -15.44
C PRO A 64 4.97 -5.08 -14.01
N ASN A 65 3.81 -4.44 -13.85
CA ASN A 65 3.24 -3.89 -12.59
C ASN A 65 2.89 -4.91 -11.48
N ASN A 66 3.60 -6.04 -11.45
CA ASN A 66 3.51 -7.09 -10.44
C ASN A 66 4.92 -7.67 -10.16
N SER A 67 5.96 -6.87 -10.32
CA SER A 67 7.36 -7.29 -10.20
C SER A 67 8.04 -6.79 -8.93
N MET A 68 7.36 -5.97 -8.13
CA MET A 68 7.86 -5.55 -6.81
C MET A 68 7.91 -6.71 -5.81
N PRO A 69 8.97 -6.80 -4.97
CA PRO A 69 9.06 -7.81 -3.92
C PRO A 69 8.08 -7.53 -2.79
N SER A 70 7.48 -8.60 -2.24
CA SER A 70 6.66 -8.51 -1.03
C SER A 70 7.54 -8.34 0.21
N GLN A 71 7.65 -7.09 0.68
CA GLN A 71 8.36 -6.69 1.90
C GLN A 71 7.82 -5.37 2.47
N LEU A 72 7.97 -5.15 3.78
CA LEU A 72 7.66 -3.87 4.41
C LEU A 72 8.70 -2.81 4.01
N GLY A 73 8.33 -1.53 3.94
CA GLY A 73 9.22 -0.46 3.49
C GLY A 73 9.34 -0.38 1.97
N TYR A 74 10.46 0.13 1.47
CA TYR A 74 10.64 0.36 0.03
C TYR A 74 10.55 -0.92 -0.80
N ARG A 75 9.73 -0.88 -1.86
CA ARG A 75 9.47 -2.01 -2.76
C ARG A 75 9.72 -1.70 -4.25
N GLY A 76 10.00 -0.45 -4.59
CA GLY A 76 10.12 0.02 -5.97
C GLY A 76 9.24 1.23 -6.23
N ILE A 77 9.21 1.68 -7.49
CA ILE A 77 8.39 2.81 -7.92
C ILE A 77 7.53 2.38 -9.09
N MET A 78 6.24 2.66 -9.02
CA MET A 78 5.36 2.53 -10.17
C MET A 78 5.42 3.79 -11.01
N ILE A 79 5.50 3.64 -12.33
CA ILE A 79 5.50 4.76 -13.28
C ILE A 79 4.57 4.47 -14.46
N SER A 80 3.90 5.51 -14.93
CA SER A 80 3.12 5.53 -16.18
C SER A 80 3.38 6.82 -16.93
N GLU A 81 3.52 6.75 -18.25
CA GLU A 81 3.70 7.89 -19.16
C GLU A 81 2.43 8.21 -19.99
N ASP A 82 1.44 7.31 -19.96
CA ASP A 82 0.31 7.28 -20.90
C ASP A 82 -1.03 7.55 -20.20
N ASN A 83 -1.04 8.50 -19.26
CA ASN A 83 -2.20 8.77 -18.41
C ASN A 83 -2.75 7.47 -17.81
N LEU A 84 -1.88 6.68 -17.19
CA LEU A 84 -2.20 5.51 -16.36
C LEU A 84 -2.84 4.36 -17.13
N ALA A 85 -2.73 4.36 -18.46
CA ALA A 85 -3.15 3.21 -19.28
C ALA A 85 -2.18 2.04 -19.12
N THR A 86 -0.88 2.30 -18.95
CA THR A 86 0.15 1.29 -18.73
C THR A 86 1.01 1.66 -17.53
N TRP A 87 1.19 0.70 -16.63
CA TRP A 87 2.06 0.82 -15.47
C TRP A 87 3.26 -0.10 -15.57
N PHE A 88 4.41 0.44 -15.20
CA PHE A 88 5.64 -0.33 -15.04
C PHE A 88 6.20 -0.18 -13.63
N ASP A 89 6.80 -1.27 -13.15
CA ASP A 89 7.58 -1.28 -11.93
C ASP A 89 9.05 -0.94 -12.24
N LEU A 90 9.57 0.07 -11.56
CA LEU A 90 10.97 0.40 -11.46
C LEU A 90 11.53 -0.28 -10.22
N VAL A 91 12.39 -1.27 -10.44
CA VAL A 91 13.06 -2.08 -9.41
C VAL A 91 14.45 -2.45 -9.88
N GLY A 92 15.32 -2.78 -8.93
CA GLY A 92 16.72 -3.13 -9.17
C GLY A 92 17.60 -1.91 -9.49
N ASN A 93 18.90 -2.16 -9.63
CA ASN A 93 19.89 -1.10 -9.82
C ASN A 93 19.93 -0.48 -11.24
N LYS A 94 19.34 -1.13 -12.24
CA LYS A 94 19.39 -0.65 -13.63
C LYS A 94 18.61 0.64 -13.86
N THR A 95 17.69 0.97 -12.95
CA THR A 95 16.91 2.21 -12.94
C THR A 95 17.27 3.07 -11.72
N PHE A 96 18.49 2.92 -11.18
CA PHE A 96 18.94 3.63 -9.97
C PHE A 96 18.73 5.15 -10.09
N ASP A 97 19.31 5.78 -11.12
CA ASP A 97 19.24 7.24 -11.30
C ASP A 97 17.80 7.71 -11.48
N LEU A 98 17.00 6.96 -12.25
CA LEU A 98 15.57 7.26 -12.44
C LEU A 98 14.79 7.20 -11.13
N GLN A 99 15.00 6.14 -10.33
CA GLN A 99 14.32 5.99 -9.05
C GLN A 99 14.70 7.12 -8.08
N VAL A 100 15.99 7.48 -8.01
CA VAL A 100 16.47 8.58 -7.17
C VAL A 100 15.92 9.93 -7.63
N ALA A 101 15.89 10.21 -8.94
CA ALA A 101 15.32 11.43 -9.49
C ALA A 101 13.82 11.58 -9.12
N ILE A 102 13.05 10.50 -9.25
CA ILE A 102 11.64 10.50 -8.85
C ILE A 102 11.49 10.74 -7.35
N VAL A 103 12.25 10.05 -6.49
CA VAL A 103 12.18 10.26 -5.03
C VAL A 103 12.56 11.70 -4.66
N ASN A 104 13.58 12.28 -5.31
CA ASN A 104 13.95 13.69 -5.10
C ASN A 104 12.84 14.66 -5.52
N SER A 105 12.15 14.41 -6.65
CA SER A 105 10.98 15.17 -7.08
C SER A 105 9.86 15.11 -6.04
N GLY A 106 9.57 13.93 -5.49
CA GLY A 106 8.58 13.78 -4.42
C GLY A 106 8.95 14.57 -3.15
N MET A 107 10.23 14.60 -2.78
CA MET A 107 10.71 15.37 -1.62
C MET A 107 10.70 16.89 -1.85
N SER A 108 10.98 17.37 -3.06
CA SER A 108 10.99 18.81 -3.37
C SER A 108 9.57 19.40 -3.41
N ARG A 109 8.57 18.56 -3.68
CA ARG A 109 7.15 18.90 -3.77
C ARG A 109 6.37 18.60 -2.49
N ASP A 110 7.04 18.14 -1.44
CA ASP A 110 6.43 17.68 -0.18
C ASP A 110 5.38 16.55 -0.34
N GLU A 111 5.44 15.79 -1.44
CA GLU A 111 4.60 14.61 -1.70
C GLU A 111 5.03 13.42 -0.81
N ILE A 112 6.33 13.35 -0.52
CA ILE A 112 6.92 12.47 0.50
C ILE A 112 7.75 13.28 1.47
N SER A 113 7.76 12.87 2.73
CA SER A 113 8.63 13.51 3.73
C SER A 113 10.11 13.24 3.41
N LYS A 114 10.97 14.19 3.78
CA LYS A 114 12.43 14.06 3.59
C LYS A 114 12.99 12.82 4.29
N THR A 115 12.44 12.45 5.44
CA THR A 115 12.80 11.22 6.17
C THR A 115 12.51 9.99 5.33
N VAL A 116 11.28 9.86 4.81
CA VAL A 116 10.87 8.71 4.00
C VAL A 116 11.65 8.66 2.70
N GLY A 117 11.80 9.79 2.00
CA GLY A 117 12.58 9.84 0.76
C GLY A 117 14.05 9.47 0.97
N SER A 118 14.67 9.90 2.07
CA SER A 118 16.05 9.50 2.41
C SER A 118 16.17 7.99 2.64
N ILE A 119 15.20 7.37 3.35
CA ILE A 119 15.16 5.91 3.55
C ILE A 119 14.99 5.18 2.22
N MET A 120 14.11 5.68 1.33
CA MET A 120 13.93 5.10 -0.01
C MET A 120 15.23 5.17 -0.82
N ILE A 121 15.94 6.31 -0.82
CA ILE A 121 17.23 6.45 -1.52
C ILE A 121 18.25 5.46 -0.99
N GLU A 122 18.35 5.28 0.33
CA GLU A 122 19.23 4.27 0.92
C GLU A 122 18.81 2.84 0.53
N ALA A 123 17.51 2.56 0.44
CA ALA A 123 16.99 1.29 -0.04
C ALA A 123 17.38 1.01 -1.50
N ILE A 124 17.29 2.04 -2.35
CA ILE A 124 17.67 2.00 -3.77
C ILE A 124 19.18 1.74 -3.91
N LYS A 125 20.02 2.46 -3.14
CA LYS A 125 21.48 2.25 -3.11
C LYS A 125 21.86 0.84 -2.70
N ASN A 126 21.14 0.26 -1.75
CA ASN A 126 21.37 -1.10 -1.26
C ASN A 126 20.64 -2.19 -2.08
N GLU A 127 20.01 -1.81 -3.20
CA GLU A 127 19.30 -2.71 -4.12
C GLU A 127 18.33 -3.67 -3.41
N THR A 128 17.59 -3.16 -2.44
CA THR A 128 16.72 -3.98 -1.58
C THR A 128 15.45 -4.43 -2.31
N ALA A 129 15.05 -3.69 -3.36
CA ALA A 129 13.89 -3.98 -4.19
C ALA A 129 14.34 -4.59 -5.52
N LYS A 130 14.48 -5.92 -5.57
CA LYS A 130 14.80 -6.66 -6.81
C LYS A 130 13.54 -7.14 -7.52
N PRO A 131 13.54 -7.20 -8.87
CA PRO A 131 12.41 -7.75 -9.61
C PRO A 131 12.14 -9.19 -9.23
N VAL A 132 10.87 -9.51 -8.96
CA VAL A 132 10.40 -10.86 -8.70
C VAL A 132 9.29 -11.24 -9.67
N ASP A 133 9.21 -12.51 -10.05
CA ASP A 133 8.10 -13.02 -10.85
C ASP A 133 6.97 -13.47 -9.92
N ASN A 134 6.09 -12.54 -9.54
CA ASN A 134 5.00 -12.84 -8.61
C ASN A 134 3.94 -13.77 -9.23
N TYR A 135 3.88 -13.92 -10.56
CA TYR A 135 2.97 -14.87 -11.22
C TYR A 135 3.41 -16.33 -10.98
N LYS A 136 4.72 -16.56 -10.81
CA LYS A 136 5.30 -17.88 -10.53
C LYS A 136 5.43 -18.22 -9.05
N LEU A 137 5.01 -17.36 -8.13
CA LEU A 137 4.99 -17.68 -6.70
C LEU A 137 3.90 -18.74 -6.40
N THR A 138 4.20 -20.00 -6.69
CA THR A 138 3.38 -21.15 -6.31
C THR A 138 3.47 -21.34 -4.80
N GLN A 139 2.34 -21.32 -4.11
CA GLN A 139 2.31 -21.63 -2.68
C GLN A 139 1.98 -23.09 -2.43
N LYS A 140 2.78 -23.74 -1.57
CA LYS A 140 2.50 -25.10 -1.10
C LYS A 140 1.25 -25.09 -0.20
N PRO A 141 0.32 -26.05 -0.36
CA PRO A 141 -0.81 -26.17 0.55
C PRO A 141 -0.31 -26.49 1.96
N TYR A 142 -0.61 -25.62 2.92
CA TYR A 142 -0.33 -25.86 4.33
C TYR A 142 -1.50 -26.59 5.01
N LYS A 143 -1.22 -27.34 6.09
CA LYS A 143 -2.24 -27.99 6.93
C LYS A 143 -3.19 -26.94 7.51
N ARG A 144 -4.48 -27.26 7.58
CA ARG A 144 -5.57 -26.32 7.90
C ARG A 144 -6.00 -26.44 9.38
N ALA A 145 -6.02 -25.34 10.10
CA ALA A 145 -6.80 -25.11 11.32
C ALA A 145 -8.17 -24.55 10.89
N PRO A 146 -9.28 -25.19 11.28
CA PRO A 146 -10.59 -24.97 10.68
C PRO A 146 -11.20 -23.58 10.98
N ASP A 147 -10.80 -22.94 12.09
CA ASP A 147 -11.47 -21.73 12.60
C ASP A 147 -10.81 -20.41 12.15
N TYR A 148 -9.80 -20.46 11.27
CA TYR A 148 -9.07 -19.28 10.81
C TYR A 148 -9.25 -19.04 9.30
N PRO A 149 -9.10 -17.78 8.84
CA PRO A 149 -9.03 -17.46 7.43
C PRO A 149 -8.03 -18.32 6.67
N LEU A 150 -8.37 -18.63 5.44
CA LEU A 150 -7.50 -19.38 4.55
C LEU A 150 -6.29 -18.51 4.16
N TYR A 151 -5.08 -19.07 4.36
CA TYR A 151 -3.85 -18.44 3.93
C TYR A 151 -3.86 -18.23 2.41
N ASN A 152 -3.64 -16.98 1.98
CA ASN A 152 -3.46 -16.52 0.59
C ASN A 152 -4.24 -17.32 -0.49
N THR A 153 -5.57 -17.32 -0.37
CA THR A 153 -6.49 -17.96 -1.33
C THR A 153 -6.41 -17.34 -2.73
N ASN A 154 -7.08 -17.96 -3.71
CA ASN A 154 -7.32 -17.37 -5.03
C ASN A 154 -7.82 -15.92 -4.98
N ARG A 155 -8.56 -15.54 -3.91
CA ARG A 155 -9.03 -14.17 -3.69
C ARG A 155 -7.86 -13.19 -3.48
N TRP A 156 -6.99 -13.46 -2.52
CA TRP A 156 -5.86 -12.57 -2.19
C TRP A 156 -4.70 -12.65 -3.21
N ARG A 157 -4.70 -13.68 -4.07
CA ARG A 157 -3.82 -13.80 -5.24
C ARG A 157 -4.36 -13.11 -6.50
N ASN A 158 -5.66 -12.79 -6.54
CA ASN A 158 -6.20 -12.05 -7.66
C ASN A 158 -5.52 -10.68 -7.69
N TRP A 159 -4.90 -10.34 -8.81
CA TRP A 159 -4.04 -9.16 -8.89
C TRP A 159 -4.79 -7.85 -8.62
N ILE A 160 -6.07 -7.74 -9.02
CA ILE A 160 -6.91 -6.56 -8.74
C ILE A 160 -7.15 -6.45 -7.23
N ILE A 161 -7.54 -7.55 -6.57
CA ILE A 161 -7.73 -7.58 -5.12
C ILE A 161 -6.41 -7.29 -4.41
N GLN A 162 -5.32 -7.91 -4.83
CA GLN A 162 -4.00 -7.69 -4.25
C GLN A 162 -3.62 -6.21 -4.32
N TYR A 163 -3.88 -5.55 -5.44
CA TYR A 163 -3.41 -4.21 -5.69
C TYR A 163 -4.25 -3.14 -4.95
N CYS A 164 -5.55 -3.35 -4.81
CA CYS A 164 -6.47 -2.37 -4.21
C CYS A 164 -6.64 -2.52 -2.69
N ASN A 165 -5.89 -3.43 -2.07
CA ASN A 165 -6.05 -3.78 -0.66
C ASN A 165 -4.72 -3.71 0.08
N ASN A 166 -4.76 -3.44 1.38
CA ASN A 166 -3.59 -3.29 2.23
C ASN A 166 -3.53 -4.34 3.35
N CYS A 167 -2.67 -4.11 4.34
CA CYS A 167 -2.57 -4.95 5.52
C CYS A 167 -3.84 -5.00 6.37
N TYR A 168 -4.64 -3.92 6.43
CA TYR A 168 -5.86 -3.88 7.23
C TYR A 168 -6.99 -4.66 6.58
N ASN A 169 -7.19 -4.51 5.25
CA ASN A 169 -8.09 -5.37 4.46
C ASN A 169 -7.73 -6.85 4.64
N TYR A 170 -6.44 -7.17 4.55
CA TYR A 170 -5.98 -8.54 4.75
C TYR A 170 -6.20 -9.01 6.18
N GLY A 171 -5.82 -8.20 7.17
CA GLY A 171 -5.98 -8.48 8.59
C GLY A 171 -7.43 -8.75 8.97
N SER A 172 -8.37 -7.93 8.49
CA SER A 172 -9.81 -8.11 8.72
C SER A 172 -10.42 -9.25 7.88
N ASP A 173 -9.70 -9.76 6.89
CA ASP A 173 -10.18 -10.67 5.85
C ASP A 173 -11.34 -10.10 4.99
N ILE A 174 -11.44 -8.77 4.92
CA ILE A 174 -12.48 -8.02 4.20
C ILE A 174 -11.82 -7.20 3.08
N PRO A 175 -11.90 -7.67 1.82
CA PRO A 175 -11.37 -6.90 0.71
C PRO A 175 -12.28 -5.72 0.35
N SER A 176 -11.66 -4.58 0.10
CA SER A 176 -12.20 -3.47 -0.66
C SER A 176 -12.55 -3.92 -2.09
N PRO A 177 -13.66 -3.44 -2.68
CA PRO A 177 -13.93 -3.69 -4.09
C PRO A 177 -12.87 -3.00 -4.99
N PRO A 178 -12.72 -3.44 -6.25
CA PRO A 178 -11.68 -2.95 -7.18
C PRO A 178 -11.62 -1.44 -7.43
N TRP A 179 -12.69 -0.71 -7.15
CA TRP A 179 -12.77 0.75 -7.34
C TRP A 179 -12.59 1.53 -6.04
N TYR A 180 -12.17 0.85 -4.97
CA TYR A 180 -12.06 1.42 -3.64
C TYR A 180 -10.61 1.39 -3.13
N ARG A 181 -10.37 2.28 -2.18
CA ARG A 181 -9.08 2.56 -1.58
C ARG A 181 -8.67 1.50 -0.56
N PHE A 182 -7.44 1.63 -0.07
CA PHE A 182 -6.97 0.88 1.08
C PHE A 182 -7.90 1.13 2.27
N ALA A 183 -8.41 0.06 2.90
CA ALA A 183 -9.18 0.23 4.10
C ALA A 183 -8.31 0.86 5.19
N GLN A 184 -8.84 1.89 5.86
CA GLN A 184 -8.19 2.51 7.01
C GLN A 184 -9.02 2.20 8.26
N PRO A 185 -8.37 1.84 9.38
CA PRO A 185 -9.05 1.70 10.67
C PRO A 185 -9.93 2.91 10.99
N GLY A 186 -11.17 2.66 11.39
CA GLY A 186 -12.17 3.65 11.81
C GLY A 186 -12.93 4.31 10.66
N LEU A 187 -12.67 3.95 9.40
CA LEU A 187 -13.54 4.34 8.27
C LEU A 187 -14.67 3.34 8.01
N GLY A 188 -14.67 2.19 8.70
CA GLY A 188 -15.81 1.29 8.72
C GLY A 188 -17.03 1.98 9.33
N ASN A 189 -18.23 1.54 8.93
CA ASN A 189 -19.50 1.98 9.52
C ASN A 189 -19.75 3.52 9.53
N GLY A 190 -19.18 4.26 8.59
CA GLY A 190 -19.36 5.72 8.48
C GLY A 190 -18.54 6.54 9.48
N GLY A 191 -17.49 5.94 10.08
CA GLY A 191 -16.56 6.63 10.96
C GLY A 191 -15.60 7.58 10.22
N VAL A 192 -14.77 8.30 11.01
CA VAL A 192 -13.87 9.36 10.53
C VAL A 192 -12.40 8.93 10.41
N GLY A 193 -12.08 7.66 10.67
CA GLY A 193 -10.71 7.15 10.69
C GLY A 193 -9.90 7.66 11.88
N PHE A 194 -8.58 7.50 11.84
CA PHE A 194 -7.66 8.08 12.82
C PHE A 194 -7.03 9.38 12.31
N ALA A 195 -6.88 10.38 13.18
CA ALA A 195 -6.21 11.64 12.84
C ALA A 195 -4.68 11.53 12.93
N ARG A 196 -3.95 12.30 12.11
CA ARG A 196 -2.48 12.47 12.26
C ARG A 196 -2.13 13.36 13.47
N PRO A 197 -0.97 13.15 14.14
CA PRO A 197 0.04 12.13 13.85
C PRO A 197 -0.46 10.71 14.14
N ILE A 198 0.08 9.74 13.41
CA ILE A 198 -0.12 8.32 13.67
C ILE A 198 0.48 7.97 15.03
N THR A 199 -0.34 7.33 15.87
CA THR A 199 0.08 6.80 17.16
C THR A 199 -0.63 5.47 17.41
N ALA A 200 -0.02 4.61 18.21
CA ALA A 200 -0.61 3.32 18.60
C ALA A 200 -2.04 3.48 19.13
N ASN A 201 -2.25 4.42 20.06
CA ASN A 201 -3.56 4.66 20.68
C ASN A 201 -4.64 5.08 19.68
N ARG A 202 -4.31 5.92 18.69
CA ARG A 202 -5.30 6.39 17.70
C ARG A 202 -5.68 5.30 16.72
N VAL A 203 -4.70 4.56 16.22
CA VAL A 203 -4.93 3.42 15.31
C VAL A 203 -5.71 2.32 16.02
N LEU A 204 -5.35 2.02 17.28
CA LEU A 204 -6.07 1.06 18.12
C LEU A 204 -7.52 1.48 18.38
N ALA A 205 -7.76 2.75 18.76
CA ALA A 205 -9.10 3.27 18.99
C ALA A 205 -9.96 3.20 17.73
N ALA A 206 -9.39 3.53 16.57
CA ALA A 206 -10.08 3.48 15.29
C ALA A 206 -10.44 2.03 14.89
N ALA A 207 -9.53 1.07 15.05
CA ALA A 207 -9.82 -0.35 14.82
C ALA A 207 -10.88 -0.90 15.79
N ASN A 208 -10.84 -0.51 17.06
CA ASN A 208 -11.91 -0.84 18.02
C ASN A 208 -13.25 -0.23 17.61
N GLY A 209 -13.26 0.98 17.04
CA GLY A 209 -14.46 1.62 16.49
C GLY A 209 -15.07 0.87 15.31
N ASP A 210 -14.27 0.15 14.52
CA ASP A 210 -14.76 -0.75 13.48
C ASP A 210 -15.34 -2.06 14.06
N GLY A 211 -15.11 -2.36 15.35
CA GLY A 211 -15.58 -3.59 16.01
C GLY A 211 -14.51 -4.68 16.15
N VAL A 212 -13.24 -4.39 15.84
CA VAL A 212 -12.12 -5.29 16.13
C VAL A 212 -11.86 -5.26 17.65
N VAL A 213 -11.69 -6.43 18.28
CA VAL A 213 -11.66 -6.53 19.76
C VAL A 213 -10.24 -6.73 20.27
N THR A 214 -9.71 -5.72 20.96
CA THR A 214 -8.39 -5.78 21.63
C THR A 214 -8.29 -6.96 22.60
N GLN A 215 -7.16 -7.68 22.59
CA GLN A 215 -6.84 -8.71 23.57
C GLN A 215 -5.91 -8.17 24.64
N ARG A 216 -6.19 -8.47 25.91
CA ARG A 216 -5.33 -8.13 27.03
C ARG A 216 -4.36 -9.27 27.30
N VAL A 217 -3.18 -9.19 26.72
CA VAL A 217 -2.07 -10.13 26.90
C VAL A 217 -0.79 -9.35 27.10
N GLY A 218 0.02 -9.77 28.07
CA GLY A 218 1.33 -9.20 28.35
C GLY A 218 2.40 -9.66 27.36
N ASP A 219 3.53 -8.95 27.34
CA ASP A 219 4.62 -9.20 26.39
C ASP A 219 5.23 -10.60 26.51
N THR A 220 5.20 -11.20 27.71
CA THR A 220 5.72 -12.54 27.99
C THR A 220 4.66 -13.63 27.93
N ASP A 221 3.38 -13.28 27.78
CA ASP A 221 2.31 -14.26 27.71
C ASP A 221 2.40 -15.06 26.41
N ALA A 222 1.85 -16.27 26.41
CA ALA A 222 1.65 -17.01 25.18
C ALA A 222 0.79 -16.20 24.21
N VAL A 223 1.03 -16.36 22.90
CA VAL A 223 0.13 -15.81 21.87
C VAL A 223 -1.29 -16.31 22.17
N PRO A 224 -2.29 -15.41 22.30
CA PRO A 224 -3.64 -15.81 22.67
C PRO A 224 -4.26 -16.70 21.59
N ASN A 225 -5.22 -17.55 21.98
CA ASN A 225 -6.11 -18.18 21.02
C ASN A 225 -7.26 -17.22 20.71
N PRO A 226 -7.71 -17.08 19.45
CA PRO A 226 -8.91 -16.34 19.16
C PRO A 226 -10.14 -17.05 19.75
N PRO A 227 -11.15 -16.30 20.21
CA PRO A 227 -12.49 -16.81 20.48
C PRO A 227 -13.09 -17.53 19.27
N ALA A 228 -14.04 -18.43 19.54
CA ALA A 228 -14.83 -19.06 18.48
C ALA A 228 -15.47 -18.01 17.56
N ASN A 229 -15.55 -18.32 16.27
CA ASN A 229 -16.07 -17.42 15.22
C ASN A 229 -15.33 -16.08 15.10
N SER A 230 -14.03 -16.07 15.38
CA SER A 230 -13.16 -14.93 15.13
C SER A 230 -11.77 -15.39 14.73
N HIS A 231 -10.98 -14.51 14.15
CA HIS A 231 -9.57 -14.77 13.89
C HIS A 231 -8.66 -13.74 14.54
N LEU A 232 -7.43 -14.17 14.79
CA LEU A 232 -6.46 -13.38 15.51
C LEU A 232 -5.62 -12.53 14.55
N VAL A 233 -5.43 -11.27 14.93
CA VAL A 233 -4.50 -10.34 14.29
C VAL A 233 -3.56 -9.72 15.33
N ALA A 234 -2.45 -9.15 14.87
CA ALA A 234 -1.56 -8.35 15.67
C ALA A 234 -1.36 -6.98 15.02
N LEU A 235 -1.61 -5.93 15.80
CA LEU A 235 -1.37 -4.55 15.43
C LEU A 235 0.07 -4.18 15.78
N VAL A 236 0.80 -3.67 14.79
CA VAL A 236 2.06 -2.97 15.00
C VAL A 236 1.99 -1.57 14.39
N VAL A 237 2.61 -0.58 15.03
CA VAL A 237 2.53 0.83 14.59
C VAL A 237 3.93 1.44 14.59
N ALA A 238 4.25 2.13 13.51
CA ALA A 238 5.36 3.06 13.42
C ALA A 238 4.78 4.48 13.57
N PRO A 239 4.90 5.13 14.74
CA PRO A 239 4.30 6.45 14.94
C PRO A 239 4.95 7.49 14.02
N ASP A 240 4.20 8.54 13.67
CA ASP A 240 4.83 9.72 13.06
C ASP A 240 5.83 10.34 14.05
N SER A 241 6.99 10.75 13.55
CA SER A 241 8.04 11.35 14.39
C SER A 241 7.66 12.75 14.92
N SER A 242 6.73 13.44 14.26
CA SER A 242 6.12 14.69 14.73
C SER A 242 4.75 14.94 14.06
N LEU A 243 4.04 15.98 14.51
CA LEU A 243 2.70 16.36 14.01
C LEU A 243 2.63 16.45 12.47
N ASN A 244 3.69 16.93 11.82
CA ASN A 244 3.75 17.16 10.37
C ASN A 244 4.73 16.23 9.64
N ALA A 245 5.34 15.25 10.32
CA ALA A 245 6.42 14.45 9.75
C ALA A 245 5.97 13.57 8.58
N ARG A 246 4.73 13.06 8.63
CA ARG A 246 4.16 12.17 7.60
C ARG A 246 5.10 11.00 7.24
N ASP A 247 5.69 10.37 8.26
CA ASP A 247 6.68 9.28 8.15
C ASP A 247 6.29 8.00 8.90
N GLY A 248 5.18 8.06 9.65
CA GLY A 248 4.58 6.93 10.33
C GLY A 248 3.69 6.07 9.43
N ASP A 249 3.40 4.86 9.91
CA ASP A 249 2.54 3.88 9.28
C ASP A 249 1.98 2.91 10.33
N PHE A 250 1.05 2.05 9.91
CA PHE A 250 0.57 0.94 10.72
C PHE A 250 0.65 -0.36 9.92
N HIS A 251 0.63 -1.49 10.62
CA HIS A 251 0.66 -2.79 9.96
C HIS A 251 -0.06 -3.85 10.78
N TRP A 252 -0.66 -4.80 10.07
CA TRP A 252 -1.37 -5.94 10.65
C TRP A 252 -0.74 -7.25 10.20
N TYR A 253 -0.48 -8.12 11.18
CA TYR A 253 -0.27 -9.54 10.96
C TYR A 253 -1.56 -10.30 11.23
N ARG A 254 -1.80 -11.38 10.52
CA ARG A 254 -2.96 -12.27 10.69
C ARG A 254 -2.50 -13.69 10.94
N LEU A 255 -3.10 -14.36 11.90
CA LEU A 255 -2.93 -15.80 12.09
C LEU A 255 -3.87 -16.52 11.13
N ASP A 256 -3.30 -17.29 10.20
CA ASP A 256 -4.08 -18.04 9.22
C ASP A 256 -4.29 -19.49 9.64
N SER A 257 -5.22 -20.15 8.96
CA SER A 257 -5.47 -21.59 9.07
C SER A 257 -4.24 -22.46 8.80
N SER A 258 -3.16 -21.94 8.21
CA SER A 258 -1.90 -22.67 8.13
C SER A 258 -1.21 -22.88 9.49
N GLY A 259 -1.71 -22.25 10.55
CA GLY A 259 -1.04 -22.13 11.85
C GLY A 259 0.15 -21.16 11.81
N ARG A 260 0.25 -20.33 10.77
CA ARG A 260 1.32 -19.35 10.60
C ARG A 260 0.77 -17.93 10.63
N TRP A 261 1.60 -17.03 11.12
CA TRP A 261 1.37 -15.61 10.94
C TRP A 261 1.81 -15.19 9.54
N SER A 262 0.98 -14.37 8.92
CA SER A 262 1.28 -13.79 7.64
C SER A 262 0.76 -12.36 7.55
N HIS A 263 1.13 -11.66 6.49
CA HIS A 263 0.80 -10.27 6.31
C HIS A 263 0.82 -9.87 4.84
N LYS A 264 0.26 -8.69 4.56
CA LYS A 264 0.21 -8.10 3.24
C LYS A 264 0.90 -6.73 3.23
N PRO A 265 2.13 -6.61 2.72
CA PRO A 265 2.84 -5.34 2.62
C PRO A 265 2.25 -4.46 1.50
N GLY A 266 1.31 -3.58 1.85
CA GLY A 266 0.62 -2.72 0.89
C GLY A 266 0.06 -3.50 -0.30
N ARG A 267 0.40 -3.06 -1.53
CA ARG A 267 -0.10 -3.63 -2.80
C ARG A 267 0.54 -4.96 -3.21
N THR A 268 1.52 -5.46 -2.46
CA THR A 268 2.27 -6.68 -2.84
C THR A 268 1.58 -7.96 -2.36
N PRO A 269 1.97 -9.14 -2.88
CA PRO A 269 1.38 -10.41 -2.45
C PRO A 269 1.49 -10.66 -0.95
N VAL A 270 0.57 -11.46 -0.40
CA VAL A 270 0.63 -11.94 0.99
C VAL A 270 1.87 -12.81 1.21
N LYS A 271 2.53 -12.62 2.35
CA LYS A 271 3.76 -13.34 2.73
C LYS A 271 3.74 -13.73 4.21
N ASP A 272 4.43 -14.83 4.54
CA ASP A 272 4.58 -15.35 5.91
C ASP A 272 6.00 -15.13 6.46
N ARG A 273 6.69 -14.07 5.99
CA ARG A 273 8.09 -13.79 6.29
C ARG A 273 8.30 -12.34 6.73
N ASP A 274 9.06 -12.14 7.80
CA ASP A 274 9.39 -10.82 8.35
C ASP A 274 10.38 -10.03 7.47
N GLY A 275 10.77 -8.84 7.93
CA GLY A 275 11.71 -7.95 7.25
C GLY A 275 13.15 -8.50 7.11
N ARG A 276 13.47 -9.64 7.72
CA ARG A 276 14.73 -10.38 7.53
C ARG A 276 14.53 -11.71 6.79
N GLY A 277 13.35 -11.93 6.21
CA GLY A 277 13.03 -13.14 5.44
C GLY A 277 12.80 -14.39 6.30
N ARG A 278 12.56 -14.24 7.61
CA ARG A 278 12.34 -15.35 8.54
C ARG A 278 10.85 -15.62 8.73
N THR A 279 10.47 -16.87 8.99
CA THR A 279 9.07 -17.21 9.33
C THR A 279 8.58 -16.39 10.51
N ILE A 280 7.38 -15.84 10.40
CA ILE A 280 6.74 -15.12 11.51
C ILE A 280 6.06 -16.17 12.41
N ASN A 281 6.67 -16.44 13.56
CA ASN A 281 6.08 -17.33 14.57
C ASN A 281 5.32 -16.54 15.64
N ASP A 282 5.81 -15.35 15.95
CA ASP A 282 5.20 -14.41 16.89
C ASP A 282 5.37 -12.98 16.34
N PRO A 283 4.29 -12.24 16.06
CA PRO A 283 4.34 -10.88 15.56
C PRO A 283 5.12 -9.91 16.46
N ARG A 284 5.21 -10.16 17.77
CA ARG A 284 6.01 -9.36 18.72
C ARG A 284 7.50 -9.40 18.40
N MET A 285 7.95 -10.48 17.77
CA MET A 285 9.36 -10.74 17.46
C MET A 285 9.69 -10.60 15.97
N ALA A 286 8.71 -10.27 15.13
CA ALA A 286 8.91 -10.10 13.71
C ALA A 286 9.90 -8.96 13.46
N ALA A 287 10.98 -9.22 12.70
CA ALA A 287 11.95 -8.18 12.41
C ALA A 287 11.37 -7.12 11.47
N ASN A 288 11.61 -5.85 11.78
CA ASN A 288 11.40 -4.76 10.83
C ASN A 288 12.35 -4.88 9.64
N ASN A 289 11.92 -4.33 8.49
CA ASN A 289 12.85 -4.06 7.40
C ASN A 289 13.70 -2.83 7.78
N PRO A 290 15.04 -2.87 7.69
CA PRO A 290 15.89 -1.71 7.92
C PRO A 290 15.54 -0.49 7.06
N TYR A 291 14.92 -0.70 5.90
CA TYR A 291 14.53 0.34 4.94
C TYR A 291 13.02 0.56 4.88
N GLY A 292 12.35 0.40 6.01
CA GLY A 292 10.91 0.61 6.15
C GLY A 292 10.53 1.30 7.45
N PRO A 293 9.22 1.50 7.68
CA PRO A 293 8.73 1.99 8.94
C PRO A 293 9.18 1.09 10.09
N GLN A 294 9.58 1.70 11.21
CA GLN A 294 10.04 0.98 12.39
C GLN A 294 8.84 0.65 13.27
N TYR A 295 8.13 -0.41 12.92
CA TYR A 295 6.92 -0.80 13.65
C TYR A 295 7.25 -1.32 15.05
N GLN A 296 6.39 -0.97 15.99
CA GLN A 296 6.39 -1.47 17.36
C GLN A 296 5.10 -2.24 17.61
N PHE A 297 5.21 -3.37 18.29
CA PHE A 297 4.04 -4.14 18.68
C PHE A 297 3.12 -3.33 19.61
N VAL A 298 1.82 -3.36 19.33
CA VAL A 298 0.80 -2.67 20.13
C VAL A 298 -0.02 -3.69 20.91
N THR A 299 -0.69 -4.60 20.20
CA THR A 299 -1.58 -5.58 20.82
C THR A 299 -1.95 -6.69 19.84
N PHE A 300 -2.35 -7.83 20.39
CA PHE A 300 -3.21 -8.77 19.66
C PHE A 300 -4.65 -8.28 19.66
N MET A 301 -5.40 -8.62 18.62
CA MET A 301 -6.84 -8.32 18.51
C MET A 301 -7.57 -9.48 17.84
N ASN A 302 -8.86 -9.62 18.13
CA ASN A 302 -9.74 -10.54 17.42
C ASN A 302 -10.60 -9.77 16.42
N VAL A 303 -10.72 -10.34 15.23
CA VAL A 303 -11.67 -9.88 14.22
C VAL A 303 -12.84 -10.86 14.23
N PRO A 304 -14.04 -10.44 14.67
CA PRO A 304 -15.22 -11.29 14.60
C PRO A 304 -15.56 -11.65 13.15
N ASN A 305 -15.96 -12.90 12.88
CA ASN A 305 -16.41 -13.31 11.55
C ASN A 305 -17.70 -12.59 11.11
N THR A 306 -18.42 -11.97 12.06
CA THR A 306 -19.58 -11.12 11.80
C THR A 306 -19.20 -9.70 11.40
N LEU A 307 -17.91 -9.34 11.42
CA LEU A 307 -17.47 -8.04 10.95
C LEU A 307 -17.76 -7.95 9.45
N VAL A 308 -18.51 -6.92 9.06
CA VAL A 308 -18.84 -6.65 7.67
C VAL A 308 -18.12 -5.39 7.21
N ALA A 309 -17.79 -5.33 5.91
CA ALA A 309 -17.32 -4.08 5.31
C ALA A 309 -18.35 -2.98 5.56
N GLY A 310 -17.92 -1.82 6.03
CA GLY A 310 -18.78 -0.64 6.06
C GLY A 310 -19.31 -0.35 4.65
N THR A 311 -20.63 -0.25 4.48
CA THR A 311 -21.29 -0.05 3.18
C THR A 311 -21.27 1.39 2.68
N ASN A 312 -20.68 2.32 3.44
CA ASN A 312 -20.80 3.75 3.15
C ASN A 312 -19.46 4.47 3.24
N VAL A 313 -18.76 4.50 2.09
CA VAL A 313 -18.06 5.71 1.68
C VAL A 313 -18.30 5.88 0.18
N GLN A 314 -19.48 6.37 -0.18
CA GLN A 314 -19.73 6.88 -1.52
C GLN A 314 -19.10 8.26 -1.62
N GLY A 315 -17.78 8.28 -1.74
CA GLY A 315 -16.97 9.49 -1.72
C GLY A 315 -15.89 9.43 -2.79
N VAL A 316 -16.17 10.10 -3.91
CA VAL A 316 -15.29 10.43 -5.04
C VAL A 316 -14.59 9.23 -5.67
N PHE A 317 -15.06 8.85 -6.87
CA PHE A 317 -14.44 7.89 -7.78
C PHE A 317 -12.91 7.94 -7.72
N ASP A 318 -12.29 6.96 -7.04
CA ASP A 318 -10.84 6.83 -7.11
C ASP A 318 -10.50 6.11 -8.41
N TRP A 319 -10.13 6.93 -9.37
CA TRP A 319 -9.86 6.59 -10.75
C TRP A 319 -8.69 5.61 -10.87
N PHE A 320 -7.78 5.56 -9.88
CA PHE A 320 -6.54 4.79 -9.94
C PHE A 320 -6.78 3.26 -9.88
N CYS A 321 -7.42 2.77 -8.82
CA CYS A 321 -7.75 1.35 -8.69
C CYS A 321 -8.73 0.91 -9.78
N ARG A 322 -9.67 1.80 -10.15
CA ARG A 322 -10.60 1.58 -11.26
C ARG A 322 -9.88 1.37 -12.59
N ARG A 323 -8.99 2.27 -13.00
CA ARG A 323 -8.23 2.16 -14.26
C ARG A 323 -7.34 0.95 -14.27
N ILE A 324 -6.67 0.66 -13.17
CA ILE A 324 -5.87 -0.55 -13.05
C ILE A 324 -6.76 -1.78 -13.25
N SER A 325 -7.98 -1.84 -12.70
CA SER A 325 -8.89 -2.96 -12.92
C SER A 325 -9.47 -3.09 -14.36
N GLU A 326 -9.35 -2.04 -15.18
CA GLU A 326 -9.86 -1.99 -16.55
C GLU A 326 -8.81 -2.40 -17.62
N VAL A 327 -7.54 -2.57 -17.22
CA VAL A 327 -6.40 -3.03 -18.06
C VAL A 327 -6.20 -4.54 -17.91
#